data_AF-U9W0L2-F1
#
_entry.id   AF-U9W0L2-F1
#
_cell.length_a   1.000
_cell.length_b   1.000
_cell.length_c   1.000
_cell.angle_alpha   90.00
_cell.angle_beta   90.00
_cell.angle_gamma   90.00
#
_symmetry.space_group_name_H-M   'P 1'
#
loop_
_entity.id
_entity.type
_entity.pdbx_description
1 polymer ?
#
loop_
_entity_poly.entity_id
_entity_poly.type
_entity_poly.pdbx_seq_one_letter_code
_entity_poly.pdbx_strand_id
1 'polypeptide(L)'
;MVTQSSWSKFDSLLDATNKRLDKVRIRRRGKSLYLRATLPPKSGEPKAKQRDLPTGKSANKPGLEQARALALDLESELLRKCFSWDKWDPRYRKNTFDISKSAYDWGQEFGTQKARQIQESTYIDDYAKPLSKLPRDKQLSGALLKAHIEQLTKDRTKSRVRYVSCYQQLADFAGIEVNLRTLNPAGGYKSKPIRADEVPTDEEILETWEKLRNPEWKAFYARIACYGMRPHEPFFATFSSDPDDPFAKIPDETKTGYHIAYPWPADWWSIMKPWEGELPPVQIEGKNNKILGSKAGRYFRETGKIGHTLYFVRHAYAIRTALSGAISDSIAAKWMGHSITIHSRTYHQAISESQHKQAWQTAKSSVTANSEELLVAPQ
;
A
#
# COMPACT_ATOMS: atom_id res chain seq x y z
N MET A 1 -0.32 9.81 43.43
CA MET A 1 -0.84 8.53 42.88
C MET A 1 -2.35 8.53 43.07
N VAL A 2 -3.12 8.36 41.99
CA VAL A 2 -4.60 8.30 42.06
C VAL A 2 -4.98 6.87 42.42
N THR A 3 -5.59 6.65 43.58
CA THR A 3 -5.88 5.31 44.13
C THR A 3 -6.96 4.60 43.33
N GLN A 4 -6.93 3.27 43.25
CA GLN A 4 -7.91 2.44 42.54
C GLN A 4 -9.36 2.71 43.01
N SER A 5 -9.53 3.05 44.30
CA SER A 5 -10.79 3.49 44.91
C SER A 5 -11.34 4.81 44.34
N SER A 6 -10.47 5.78 44.03
CA SER A 6 -10.90 7.07 43.47
C SER A 6 -11.39 6.97 42.02
N TRP A 7 -10.85 6.04 41.23
CA TRP A 7 -11.35 5.76 39.88
C TRP A 7 -12.70 5.07 39.89
N SER A 8 -12.96 4.14 40.82
CA SER A 8 -14.27 3.49 40.96
C SER A 8 -15.40 4.50 41.25
N LYS A 9 -15.15 5.48 42.13
CA LYS A 9 -16.10 6.58 42.39
C LYS A 9 -16.32 7.47 41.17
N PHE A 10 -15.26 7.81 40.44
CA PHE A 10 -15.37 8.60 39.21
C PHE A 10 -16.13 7.85 38.11
N ASP A 11 -15.84 6.57 37.92
CA ASP A 11 -16.48 5.74 36.88
C ASP A 11 -17.97 5.55 37.19
N SER A 12 -18.35 5.44 38.47
CA SER A 12 -19.77 5.44 38.88
C SER A 12 -20.48 6.77 38.53
N LEU A 13 -19.80 7.91 38.72
CA LEU A 13 -20.33 9.22 38.35
C LEU A 13 -20.43 9.39 36.83
N LEU A 14 -19.46 8.86 36.08
CA LEU A 14 -19.46 8.81 34.63
C LEU A 14 -20.65 8.00 34.10
N ASP A 15 -20.91 6.84 34.70
CA ASP A 15 -22.04 5.98 34.32
C ASP A 15 -23.38 6.65 34.61
N ALA A 16 -23.53 7.30 35.77
CA ALA A 16 -24.72 8.08 36.09
C ALA A 16 -24.94 9.25 35.10
N THR A 17 -23.85 9.89 34.65
CA THR A 17 -23.90 10.95 33.64
C THR A 17 -24.33 10.40 32.28
N ASN A 18 -23.78 9.26 31.88
CA ASN A 18 -24.09 8.59 30.61
C ASN A 18 -25.53 8.10 30.51
N LYS A 19 -26.19 7.77 31.63
CA LYS A 19 -27.62 7.42 31.66
C LYS A 19 -28.54 8.58 31.21
N ARG A 20 -28.04 9.81 31.19
CA ARG A 20 -28.78 11.02 30.77
C ARG A 20 -28.51 11.44 29.33
N LEU A 21 -27.73 10.66 28.59
CA LEU A 21 -27.40 10.88 27.19
C LEU A 21 -27.97 9.72 26.37
N ASP A 22 -28.48 9.97 25.17
CA ASP A 22 -29.10 8.95 24.32
C ASP A 22 -28.15 8.55 23.17
N LYS A 23 -27.78 9.49 22.30
CA LYS A 23 -26.93 9.24 21.12
C LYS A 23 -25.43 9.29 21.37
N VAL A 24 -25.00 9.94 22.45
CA VAL A 24 -23.59 10.17 22.78
C VAL A 24 -23.25 9.50 24.11
N ARG A 25 -22.02 8.99 24.25
CA ARG A 25 -21.49 8.48 25.53
C ARG A 25 -20.15 9.11 25.83
N ILE A 26 -19.94 9.55 27.06
CA ILE A 26 -18.64 10.00 27.54
C ILE A 26 -17.82 8.77 27.95
N ARG A 27 -16.58 8.67 27.47
CA ARG A 27 -15.64 7.60 27.81
C ARG A 27 -14.39 8.17 28.45
N ARG A 28 -13.90 7.49 29.48
CA ARG A 28 -12.57 7.72 30.03
C ARG A 28 -11.52 6.90 29.28
N ARG A 29 -10.43 7.54 28.89
CA ARG A 29 -9.19 6.88 28.43
C ARG A 29 -8.03 7.46 29.22
N GLY A 30 -7.55 6.71 30.20
CA GLY A 30 -6.54 7.18 31.15
C GLY A 30 -7.04 8.39 31.94
N LYS A 31 -6.36 9.53 31.78
CA LYS A 31 -6.67 10.81 32.45
C LYS A 31 -7.55 11.76 31.61
N SER A 32 -8.04 11.32 30.45
CA SER A 32 -8.77 12.17 29.51
C SER A 32 -10.16 11.64 29.18
N LEU A 33 -11.07 12.54 28.84
CA LEU A 33 -12.45 12.24 28.45
C LEU A 33 -12.68 12.39 26.95
N TYR A 34 -13.47 11.49 26.39
CA TYR A 34 -13.82 11.41 24.97
C TYR A 34 -15.32 11.27 24.80
N LEU A 35 -15.87 11.76 23.69
CA LEU A 35 -17.27 11.53 23.31
C LEU A 35 -17.33 10.40 22.28
N ARG A 36 -18.12 9.38 22.54
CA ARG A 36 -18.37 8.27 21.63
C ARG A 36 -19.76 8.40 21.05
N ALA A 37 -19.84 8.49 19.72
CA ALA A 37 -21.10 8.55 19.00
C ALA A 37 -20.97 7.92 17.61
N THR A 38 -22.10 7.56 17.01
CA THR A 38 -22.16 7.23 15.58
C THR A 38 -22.24 8.53 14.79
N LEU A 39 -21.15 8.89 14.12
CA LEU A 39 -21.00 10.17 13.44
C LEU A 39 -21.21 10.02 11.92
N PRO A 40 -21.70 11.08 11.24
CA PRO A 40 -21.78 11.13 9.79
C PRO A 40 -20.45 10.74 9.12
N PRO A 41 -20.48 10.12 7.93
CA PRO A 41 -19.28 9.67 7.23
C PRO A 41 -18.30 10.83 7.04
N LYS A 42 -17.00 10.54 7.15
CA LYS A 42 -15.96 11.47 6.69
C LYS A 42 -15.94 11.52 5.16
N SER A 43 -15.40 12.59 4.56
CA SER A 43 -15.21 12.65 3.10
C SER A 43 -14.49 11.39 2.61
N GLY A 44 -15.11 10.68 1.65
CA GLY A 44 -14.61 9.41 1.10
C GLY A 44 -15.06 8.13 1.83
N GLU A 45 -15.83 8.23 2.91
CA GLU A 45 -16.39 7.05 3.58
C GLU A 45 -17.83 6.75 3.14
N PRO A 46 -18.19 5.46 3.00
CA PRO A 46 -19.50 5.09 2.45
C PRO A 46 -20.65 5.20 3.45
N LYS A 47 -20.37 5.17 4.76
CA LYS A 47 -21.40 5.16 5.81
C LYS A 47 -20.91 5.75 7.12
N ALA A 48 -21.87 6.19 7.93
CA ALA A 48 -21.63 6.61 9.31
C ALA A 48 -20.94 5.50 10.12
N LYS A 49 -20.07 5.89 11.04
CA LYS A 49 -19.30 4.97 11.90
C LYS A 49 -19.23 5.50 13.33
N GLN A 50 -19.17 4.58 14.28
CA GLN A 50 -18.94 4.92 15.68
C GLN A 50 -17.48 5.36 15.90
N ARG A 51 -17.29 6.51 16.54
CA ARG A 51 -15.98 7.15 16.73
C ARG A 51 -15.89 7.79 18.11
N ASP A 52 -14.66 7.91 18.59
CA ASP A 52 -14.34 8.67 19.80
C ASP A 52 -13.79 10.06 19.38
N LEU A 53 -14.41 11.15 19.85
CA LEU A 53 -13.98 12.53 19.68
C LEU A 53 -13.26 13.01 20.96
N PRO A 54 -12.06 13.59 20.86
CA PRO A 54 -11.38 14.15 22.02
C PRO A 54 -12.11 15.38 22.53
N THR A 55 -12.40 15.45 23.84
CA THR A 55 -12.99 16.66 24.44
C THR A 55 -11.94 17.67 24.89
N GLY A 56 -10.67 17.25 24.99
CA GLY A 56 -9.61 18.02 25.64
C GLY A 56 -9.78 18.17 27.16
N LYS A 57 -10.74 17.46 27.77
CA LYS A 57 -11.04 17.56 29.20
C LYS A 57 -10.42 16.42 30.01
N SER A 58 -10.00 16.74 31.22
CA SER A 58 -9.43 15.79 32.17
C SER A 58 -10.52 14.93 32.83
N ALA A 59 -10.18 13.70 33.21
CA ALA A 59 -11.05 12.77 33.92
C ALA A 59 -11.14 13.15 35.41
N ASN A 60 -11.79 14.27 35.70
CA ASN A 60 -12.12 14.78 37.03
C ASN A 60 -13.53 15.40 37.01
N LYS A 61 -14.10 15.74 38.18
CA LYS A 61 -15.49 16.22 38.28
C LYS A 61 -15.76 17.48 37.43
N PRO A 62 -14.92 18.54 37.44
CA PRO A 62 -15.11 19.68 36.54
C PRO A 62 -15.01 19.32 35.05
N GLY A 63 -14.06 18.47 34.69
CA GLY A 63 -13.88 18.00 33.31
C GLY A 63 -15.05 17.14 32.82
N LEU A 64 -15.69 16.39 33.72
CA LEU A 64 -16.89 15.60 33.41
C LEU A 64 -18.09 16.50 33.12
N GLU A 65 -18.32 17.56 33.90
CA GLU A 65 -19.40 18.51 33.62
C GLU A 65 -19.18 19.23 32.28
N GLN A 66 -17.94 19.64 31.98
CA GLN A 66 -17.61 20.23 30.68
C GLN A 66 -17.78 19.23 29.53
N ALA A 67 -17.35 17.97 29.72
CA ALA A 67 -17.54 16.92 28.73
C ALA A 67 -19.03 16.60 28.52
N ARG A 68 -19.85 16.72 29.55
CA ARG A 68 -21.31 16.57 29.48
C ARG A 68 -21.96 17.66 28.65
N ALA A 69 -21.57 18.93 28.83
CA ALA A 69 -22.05 20.02 27.97
C ALA A 69 -21.73 19.75 26.49
N LEU A 70 -20.47 19.39 26.19
CA LEU A 70 -20.06 19.01 24.83
C LEU A 70 -20.83 17.78 24.30
N ALA A 71 -21.15 16.81 25.16
CA ALA A 71 -21.94 15.65 24.76
C ALA A 71 -23.36 16.06 24.33
N LEU A 72 -24.00 16.97 25.07
CA LEU A 72 -25.33 17.50 24.76
C LEU A 72 -25.33 18.33 23.47
N ASP A 73 -24.29 19.13 23.24
CA ASP A 73 -24.15 19.88 21.98
C ASP A 73 -24.04 18.93 20.78
N LEU A 74 -23.18 17.91 20.88
CA LEU A 74 -23.03 16.89 19.85
C LEU A 74 -24.34 16.13 19.61
N GLU A 75 -25.05 15.78 20.68
CA GLU A 75 -26.33 15.08 20.60
C GLU A 75 -27.41 15.92 19.90
N SER A 76 -27.48 17.21 20.21
CA SER A 76 -28.34 18.18 19.53
C SER A 76 -28.03 18.26 18.04
N GLU A 77 -26.75 18.35 17.65
CA GLU A 77 -26.32 18.37 16.25
C GLU A 77 -26.70 17.07 15.50
N LEU A 78 -26.55 15.92 16.14
CA LEU A 78 -26.92 14.62 15.58
C LEU A 78 -28.45 14.44 15.47
N LEU A 79 -29.22 14.99 16.41
CA LEU A 79 -30.69 14.97 16.36
C LEU A 79 -31.22 15.89 15.26
N ARG A 80 -30.66 17.11 15.15
CA ARG A 80 -31.03 18.10 14.12
C ARG A 80 -30.44 17.82 12.74
N LYS A 81 -29.63 16.75 12.62
CA LYS A 81 -28.93 16.37 11.38
C LYS A 81 -28.07 17.50 10.79
N CYS A 82 -27.51 18.35 11.65
CA CYS A 82 -26.68 19.51 11.25
C CYS A 82 -25.22 19.39 11.72
N PHE A 83 -24.79 18.18 12.09
CA PHE A 83 -23.41 17.91 12.48
C PHE A 83 -22.42 18.31 11.38
N SER A 84 -21.34 18.98 11.79
CA SER A 84 -20.25 19.37 10.90
C SER A 84 -18.89 19.04 11.51
N TRP A 85 -18.01 18.42 10.71
CA TRP A 85 -16.70 17.94 11.16
C TRP A 85 -15.73 19.07 11.53
N ASP A 86 -15.88 20.26 10.95
CA ASP A 86 -15.05 21.45 11.21
C ASP A 86 -15.06 21.92 12.68
N LYS A 87 -16.18 21.74 13.37
CA LYS A 87 -16.35 22.07 14.79
C LYS A 87 -15.61 21.11 15.71
N TRP A 88 -15.53 19.83 15.33
CA TRP A 88 -15.08 18.74 16.21
C TRP A 88 -13.67 18.24 15.90
N ASP A 89 -13.17 18.49 14.69
CA ASP A 89 -11.85 18.07 14.25
C ASP A 89 -11.21 19.21 13.44
N PRO A 90 -10.20 19.91 13.99
CA PRO A 90 -9.55 21.04 13.33
C PRO A 90 -9.04 20.74 11.92
N ARG A 91 -8.77 19.47 11.60
CA ARG A 91 -8.35 19.02 10.26
C ARG A 91 -9.44 19.16 9.20
N TYR A 92 -10.69 19.35 9.62
CA TYR A 92 -11.86 19.48 8.76
C TYR A 92 -12.43 20.91 8.76
N ARG A 93 -11.78 21.86 9.44
CA ARG A 93 -12.09 23.28 9.23
C ARG A 93 -11.82 23.59 7.77
N LYS A 94 -12.90 23.76 7.01
CA LYS A 94 -12.81 24.34 5.66
C LYS A 94 -12.22 25.74 5.86
N ASN A 95 -11.13 26.03 5.18
CA ASN A 95 -10.72 27.42 5.09
C ASN A 95 -11.82 28.16 4.34
N THR A 96 -12.21 29.34 4.84
CA THR A 96 -13.10 30.22 4.08
C THR A 96 -12.41 30.52 2.76
N PHE A 97 -13.12 30.33 1.64
CA PHE A 97 -12.56 30.58 0.33
C PHE A 97 -12.13 32.04 0.21
N ASP A 98 -10.84 32.26 0.12
CA ASP A 98 -10.19 33.56 -0.07
C ASP A 98 -9.97 33.81 -1.57
N ILE A 99 -10.69 34.79 -2.09
CA ILE A 99 -10.69 35.17 -3.50
C ILE A 99 -9.38 35.86 -3.93
N SER A 100 -8.57 36.32 -2.98
CA SER A 100 -7.27 36.94 -3.25
C SER A 100 -6.18 35.93 -3.60
N LYS A 101 -6.37 34.64 -3.24
CA LYS A 101 -5.40 33.58 -3.48
C LYS A 101 -5.53 32.98 -4.87
N SER A 102 -4.40 32.78 -5.54
CA SER A 102 -4.35 32.02 -6.78
C SER A 102 -4.56 30.52 -6.52
N ALA A 103 -4.82 29.76 -7.57
CA ALA A 103 -4.88 28.30 -7.52
C ALA A 103 -3.55 27.70 -7.05
N TYR A 104 -2.42 28.30 -7.44
CA TYR A 104 -1.10 27.90 -6.97
C TYR A 104 -0.93 28.09 -5.47
N ASP A 105 -1.35 29.24 -4.90
CA ASP A 105 -1.20 29.54 -3.47
C ASP A 105 -1.99 28.56 -2.61
N TRP A 106 -3.25 28.31 -3.00
CA TRP A 106 -4.06 27.25 -2.40
C TRP A 106 -3.38 25.88 -2.47
N GLY A 107 -2.77 25.56 -3.61
CA GLY A 107 -2.02 24.34 -3.81
C GLY A 107 -0.80 24.22 -2.89
N GLN A 108 -0.07 25.30 -2.64
CA GLN A 108 1.09 25.32 -1.74
C GLN A 108 0.69 25.16 -0.28
N GLU A 109 -0.37 25.84 0.16
CA GLU A 109 -0.89 25.70 1.53
C GLU A 109 -1.36 24.28 1.81
N PHE A 110 -2.19 23.74 0.91
CA PHE A 110 -2.64 22.35 0.97
C PHE A 110 -1.47 21.37 0.93
N GLY A 111 -0.51 21.59 0.02
CA GLY A 111 0.67 20.76 -0.12
C GLY A 111 1.51 20.72 1.15
N THR A 112 1.75 21.87 1.77
CA THR A 112 2.49 22.00 3.05
C THR A 112 1.79 21.24 4.17
N GLN A 113 0.46 21.35 4.27
CA GLN A 113 -0.30 20.59 5.27
C GLN A 113 -0.24 19.08 4.99
N LYS A 114 -0.36 18.67 3.73
CA LYS A 114 -0.32 17.25 3.35
C LYS A 114 1.04 16.62 3.55
N ALA A 115 2.13 17.32 3.27
CA ALA A 115 3.49 16.83 3.46
C ALA A 115 3.76 16.40 4.92
N ARG A 116 3.11 17.07 5.90
CA ARG A 116 3.20 16.73 7.33
C ARG A 116 2.39 15.48 7.74
N GLN A 117 1.50 15.01 6.87
CA GLN A 117 0.54 13.93 7.18
C GLN A 117 0.91 12.59 6.55
N ILE A 118 1.75 12.59 5.52
CA ILE A 118 2.03 11.41 4.71
C ILE A 118 3.53 11.26 4.46
N GLN A 119 3.94 10.04 4.11
CA GLN A 119 5.32 9.75 3.74
C GLN A 119 5.77 10.59 2.55
N GLU A 120 7.01 11.09 2.60
CA GLU A 120 7.57 12.03 1.62
C GLU A 120 7.49 11.50 0.18
N SER A 121 7.83 10.23 -0.03
CA SER A 121 7.75 9.60 -1.35
C SER A 121 6.33 9.59 -1.93
N THR A 122 5.33 9.39 -1.08
CA THR A 122 3.91 9.42 -1.46
C THR A 122 3.48 10.85 -1.76
N TYR A 123 3.92 11.82 -0.95
CA TYR A 123 3.68 13.23 -1.20
C TYR A 123 4.25 13.69 -2.55
N ILE A 124 5.51 13.38 -2.83
CA ILE A 124 6.18 13.78 -4.08
C ILE A 124 5.44 13.21 -5.29
N ASP A 125 5.12 11.91 -5.26
CA ASP A 125 4.52 11.24 -6.41
C ASP A 125 3.06 11.63 -6.62
N ASP A 126 2.27 11.74 -5.55
CA ASP A 126 0.81 11.87 -5.65
C ASP A 126 0.28 13.29 -5.48
N TYR A 127 1.06 14.21 -4.89
CA TYR A 127 0.61 15.57 -4.56
C TYR A 127 1.53 16.65 -5.14
N ALA A 128 2.83 16.62 -4.86
CA ALA A 128 3.74 17.69 -5.28
C ALA A 128 3.70 17.92 -6.80
N LYS A 129 3.69 16.84 -7.59
CA LYS A 129 3.62 16.89 -9.06
C LYS A 129 2.31 17.52 -9.57
N PRO A 130 1.11 17.07 -9.17
CA PRO A 130 -0.13 17.75 -9.56
C PRO A 130 -0.21 19.22 -9.11
N LEU A 131 0.21 19.51 -7.87
CA LEU A 131 0.09 20.85 -7.28
C LEU A 131 1.05 21.85 -7.92
N SER A 132 2.27 21.42 -8.29
CA SER A 132 3.26 22.28 -8.96
C SER A 132 2.81 22.73 -10.37
N LYS A 133 1.74 22.15 -10.91
CA LYS A 133 1.18 22.49 -12.22
C LYS A 133 0.02 23.46 -12.13
N LEU A 134 -0.41 23.87 -10.94
CA LEU A 134 -1.51 24.84 -10.80
C LEU A 134 -1.07 26.24 -11.29
N PRO A 135 -1.95 26.98 -11.96
CA PRO A 135 -1.65 28.32 -12.47
C PRO A 135 -1.51 29.33 -11.33
N ARG A 136 -0.60 30.30 -11.52
CA ARG A 136 -0.31 31.36 -10.56
C ARG A 136 -1.18 32.60 -10.75
N ASP A 137 -1.76 32.74 -11.93
CA ASP A 137 -2.51 33.91 -12.40
C ASP A 137 -4.04 33.71 -12.33
N LYS A 138 -4.51 32.51 -12.00
CA LYS A 138 -5.94 32.18 -11.98
C LYS A 138 -6.41 31.79 -10.59
N GLN A 139 -7.65 32.14 -10.26
CA GLN A 139 -8.32 31.71 -9.04
C GLN A 139 -8.67 30.23 -9.07
N LEU A 140 -8.63 29.60 -7.90
CA LEU A 140 -9.04 28.20 -7.77
C LEU A 140 -10.55 28.07 -7.98
N SER A 141 -10.97 27.18 -8.88
CA SER A 141 -12.38 26.85 -9.06
C SER A 141 -12.54 25.39 -9.47
N GLY A 142 -13.73 24.81 -9.26
CA GLY A 142 -14.04 23.45 -9.72
C GLY A 142 -13.87 23.28 -11.23
N ALA A 143 -14.27 24.30 -12.02
CA ALA A 143 -14.11 24.32 -13.47
C ALA A 143 -12.63 24.34 -13.88
N LEU A 144 -11.79 25.14 -13.21
CA LEU A 144 -10.35 25.19 -13.46
C LEU A 144 -9.69 23.83 -13.18
N LEU A 145 -10.03 23.21 -12.04
CA LEU A 145 -9.47 21.91 -11.67
C LEU A 145 -9.86 20.82 -12.67
N LYS A 146 -11.12 20.80 -13.12
CA LYS A 146 -11.59 19.87 -14.17
C LYS A 146 -10.83 20.07 -15.47
N ALA A 147 -10.75 21.30 -15.97
CA ALA A 147 -10.04 21.62 -17.21
C ALA A 147 -8.55 21.24 -17.14
N HIS A 148 -7.89 21.51 -16.00
CA HIS A 148 -6.48 21.10 -15.80
C HIS A 148 -6.30 19.58 -15.84
N ILE A 149 -7.20 18.81 -15.21
CA ILE A 149 -7.14 17.34 -15.25
C ILE A 149 -7.25 16.84 -16.68
N GLU A 150 -8.21 17.36 -17.45
CA GLU A 150 -8.47 16.96 -18.83
C GLU A 150 -7.30 17.32 -19.75
N GLN A 151 -6.69 18.50 -19.56
CA GLN A 151 -5.55 18.96 -20.35
C GLN A 151 -4.25 18.20 -20.05
N LEU A 152 -3.95 17.92 -18.78
CA LEU A 152 -2.66 17.35 -18.35
C LEU A 152 -2.63 15.83 -18.32
N THR A 153 -3.79 15.17 -18.39
CA THR A 153 -3.88 13.72 -18.24
C THR A 153 -4.74 13.08 -19.32
N LYS A 154 -4.26 11.94 -19.85
CA LYS A 154 -5.06 11.09 -20.74
C LYS A 154 -6.08 10.28 -19.95
N ASP A 155 -7.21 9.99 -20.58
CA ASP A 155 -8.23 9.12 -19.99
C ASP A 155 -7.69 7.72 -19.68
N ARG A 156 -8.29 7.04 -18.70
CA ARG A 156 -7.92 5.67 -18.27
C ARG A 156 -6.48 5.50 -17.79
N THR A 157 -5.80 6.59 -17.41
CA THR A 157 -4.42 6.52 -16.89
C THR A 157 -4.34 6.64 -15.36
N LYS A 158 -3.28 6.06 -14.79
CA LYS A 158 -2.94 6.24 -13.36
C LYS A 158 -2.69 7.72 -13.03
N SER A 159 -2.14 8.48 -13.98
CA SER A 159 -1.94 9.93 -13.82
C SER A 159 -3.27 10.64 -13.60
N ARG A 160 -4.31 10.34 -14.40
CA ARG A 160 -5.65 10.91 -14.23
C ARG A 160 -6.22 10.63 -12.84
N VAL A 161 -6.17 9.37 -12.38
CA VAL A 161 -6.65 8.99 -11.04
C VAL A 161 -5.94 9.77 -9.94
N ARG A 162 -4.62 9.94 -10.07
CA ARG A 162 -3.81 10.72 -9.13
C ARG A 162 -4.24 12.20 -9.10
N TYR A 163 -4.34 12.83 -10.26
CA TYR A 163 -4.73 14.24 -10.36
C TYR A 163 -6.13 14.47 -9.81
N VAL A 164 -7.10 13.61 -10.18
CA VAL A 164 -8.47 13.64 -9.64
C VAL A 164 -8.47 13.54 -8.11
N SER A 165 -7.71 12.58 -7.54
CA SER A 165 -7.64 12.40 -6.09
C SER A 165 -7.01 13.60 -5.37
N CYS A 166 -5.92 14.13 -5.92
CA CYS A 166 -5.22 15.29 -5.35
C CYS A 166 -6.11 16.54 -5.41
N TYR A 167 -6.70 16.84 -6.57
CA TYR A 167 -7.49 18.04 -6.77
C TYR A 167 -8.84 17.99 -6.07
N GLN A 168 -9.45 16.81 -5.91
CA GLN A 168 -10.64 16.68 -5.08
C GLN A 168 -10.33 17.06 -3.63
N GLN A 169 -9.20 16.58 -3.08
CA GLN A 169 -8.80 16.94 -1.72
C GLN A 169 -8.43 18.43 -1.59
N LEU A 170 -7.84 19.02 -2.62
CA LEU A 170 -7.58 20.47 -2.67
C LEU A 170 -8.88 21.27 -2.67
N ALA A 171 -9.87 20.86 -3.47
CA ALA A 171 -11.18 21.51 -3.49
C ALA A 171 -11.89 21.39 -2.13
N ASP A 172 -11.88 20.20 -1.53
CA ASP A 172 -12.42 19.98 -0.18
C ASP A 172 -11.72 20.88 0.86
N PHE A 173 -10.39 21.03 0.75
CA PHE A 173 -9.58 21.90 1.63
C PHE A 173 -9.93 23.40 1.47
N ALA A 174 -10.14 23.84 0.23
CA ALA A 174 -10.53 25.21 -0.10
C ALA A 174 -12.03 25.50 0.09
N GLY A 175 -12.82 24.51 0.50
CA GLY A 175 -14.27 24.64 0.67
C GLY A 175 -15.05 24.75 -0.64
N ILE A 176 -14.47 24.36 -1.77
CA ILE A 176 -15.11 24.41 -3.09
C ILE A 176 -15.97 23.16 -3.29
N GLU A 177 -17.26 23.35 -3.57
CA GLU A 177 -18.16 22.25 -3.91
C GLU A 177 -17.97 21.79 -5.36
N VAL A 178 -17.33 20.65 -5.55
CA VAL A 178 -17.13 20.02 -6.86
C VAL A 178 -16.95 18.51 -6.70
N ASN A 179 -17.41 17.74 -7.69
CA ASN A 179 -17.18 16.29 -7.75
C ASN A 179 -16.30 15.93 -8.96
N LEU A 180 -14.99 15.97 -8.76
CA LEU A 180 -13.99 15.61 -9.78
C LEU A 180 -13.85 14.09 -9.94
N ARG A 181 -14.38 13.29 -9.00
CA ARG A 181 -14.28 11.81 -9.03
C ARG A 181 -15.00 11.21 -10.24
N THR A 182 -15.95 11.95 -10.83
CA THR A 182 -16.63 11.63 -12.09
C THR A 182 -15.68 11.50 -13.29
N LEU A 183 -14.49 12.11 -13.21
CA LEU A 183 -13.45 12.02 -14.25
C LEU A 183 -12.58 10.77 -14.14
N ASN A 184 -12.78 9.96 -13.09
CA ASN A 184 -12.06 8.69 -13.00
C ASN A 184 -12.57 7.69 -14.06
N PRO A 185 -11.72 6.75 -14.48
CA PRO A 185 -12.13 5.70 -15.41
C PRO A 185 -13.25 4.86 -14.81
N ALA A 186 -14.31 4.59 -15.58
CA ALA A 186 -15.36 3.67 -15.18
C ALA A 186 -14.76 2.29 -14.85
N GLY A 187 -15.08 1.75 -13.67
CA GLY A 187 -14.48 0.49 -13.17
C GLY A 187 -13.05 0.64 -12.59
N GLY A 188 -12.55 1.87 -12.45
CA GLY A 188 -11.24 2.18 -11.88
C GLY A 188 -10.06 1.95 -12.82
N TYR A 189 -8.88 2.40 -12.40
CA TYR A 189 -7.64 2.12 -13.13
C TYR A 189 -7.26 0.64 -12.98
N LYS A 190 -7.06 -0.03 -14.11
CA LYS A 190 -6.51 -1.38 -14.18
C LYS A 190 -5.08 -1.29 -14.72
N SER A 191 -4.14 -1.95 -14.07
CA SER A 191 -2.80 -2.14 -14.64
C SER A 191 -2.93 -2.90 -15.96
N LYS A 192 -1.99 -2.67 -16.88
CA LYS A 192 -1.91 -3.51 -18.08
C LYS A 192 -1.71 -4.97 -17.65
N PRO A 193 -2.41 -5.92 -18.29
CA PRO A 193 -2.14 -7.34 -18.05
C PRO A 193 -0.69 -7.64 -18.46
N ILE A 194 -0.05 -8.55 -17.73
CA ILE A 194 1.25 -9.09 -18.11
C ILE A 194 1.00 -10.06 -19.26
N ARG A 195 1.74 -9.91 -20.36
CA ARG A 195 1.68 -10.87 -21.45
C ARG A 195 2.72 -11.96 -21.24
N ALA A 196 2.34 -13.21 -21.49
CA ALA A 196 3.23 -14.35 -21.28
C ALA A 196 4.50 -14.27 -22.14
N ASP A 197 4.43 -13.68 -23.33
CA ASP A 197 5.56 -13.49 -24.25
C ASP A 197 6.58 -12.42 -23.80
N GLU A 198 6.25 -11.62 -22.78
CA GLU A 198 7.19 -10.65 -22.19
C GLU A 198 7.96 -11.24 -20.99
N VAL A 199 7.54 -12.41 -20.49
CA VAL A 199 8.14 -13.06 -19.33
C VAL A 199 9.20 -14.05 -19.83
N PRO A 200 10.46 -13.94 -19.38
CA PRO A 200 11.51 -14.85 -19.84
C PRO A 200 11.28 -16.27 -19.34
N THR A 201 11.64 -17.26 -20.15
CA THR A 201 11.62 -18.68 -19.77
C THR A 201 12.73 -19.00 -18.78
N ASP A 202 12.71 -20.22 -18.24
CA ASP A 202 13.70 -20.70 -17.28
C ASP A 202 15.08 -20.79 -17.92
N GLU A 203 15.12 -21.28 -19.14
CA GLU A 203 16.31 -21.36 -19.98
C GLU A 203 16.87 -19.96 -20.26
N GLU A 204 16.02 -19.01 -20.66
CA GLU A 204 16.44 -17.62 -20.90
C GLU A 204 16.99 -16.96 -19.63
N ILE A 205 16.39 -17.23 -18.46
CA ILE A 205 16.87 -16.71 -17.17
C ILE A 205 18.24 -17.29 -16.82
N LEU A 206 18.44 -18.60 -16.97
CA LEU A 206 19.71 -19.28 -16.72
C LEU A 206 20.80 -18.77 -17.67
N GLU A 207 20.53 -18.76 -18.97
CA GLU A 207 21.46 -18.25 -19.98
C GLU A 207 21.84 -16.80 -19.71
N THR A 208 20.86 -15.96 -19.36
CA THR A 208 21.10 -14.56 -19.01
C THR A 208 22.04 -14.46 -17.81
N TRP A 209 21.76 -15.22 -16.74
CA TRP A 209 22.58 -15.23 -15.53
C TRP A 209 24.01 -15.68 -15.81
N GLU A 210 24.20 -16.72 -16.63
CA GLU A 210 25.52 -17.21 -17.01
C GLU A 210 26.33 -16.16 -17.77
N LYS A 211 25.70 -15.46 -18.71
CA LYS A 211 26.32 -14.43 -19.58
C LYS A 211 26.68 -13.13 -18.84
N LEU A 212 26.12 -12.87 -17.65
CA LEU A 212 26.45 -11.68 -16.87
C LEU A 212 27.92 -11.71 -16.42
N ARG A 213 28.71 -10.72 -16.86
CA ARG A 213 30.15 -10.66 -16.60
C ARG A 213 30.51 -10.01 -15.27
N ASN A 214 29.71 -9.05 -14.80
CA ASN A 214 29.97 -8.39 -13.53
C ASN A 214 29.49 -9.30 -12.38
N PRO A 215 30.37 -9.72 -11.46
CA PRO A 215 30.05 -10.70 -10.43
C PRO A 215 28.99 -10.18 -9.45
N GLU A 216 29.02 -8.89 -9.10
CA GLU A 216 28.09 -8.29 -8.15
C GLU A 216 26.65 -8.26 -8.71
N TRP A 217 26.51 -7.86 -9.96
CA TRP A 217 25.22 -7.86 -10.65
C TRP A 217 24.75 -9.27 -11.02
N LYS A 218 25.67 -10.22 -11.24
CA LYS A 218 25.35 -11.63 -11.40
C LYS A 218 24.76 -12.23 -10.11
N ALA A 219 25.38 -11.95 -8.96
CA ALA A 219 24.84 -12.32 -7.65
C ALA A 219 23.49 -11.64 -7.38
N PHE A 220 23.36 -10.35 -7.70
CA PHE A 220 22.10 -9.61 -7.59
C PHE A 220 20.97 -10.24 -8.42
N TYR A 221 21.27 -10.63 -9.67
CA TYR A 221 20.31 -11.28 -10.56
C TYR A 221 19.87 -12.65 -10.01
N ALA A 222 20.82 -13.46 -9.53
CA ALA A 222 20.53 -14.75 -8.89
C ALA A 222 19.55 -14.62 -7.74
N ARG A 223 19.73 -13.62 -6.86
CA ARG A 223 18.83 -13.37 -5.72
C ARG A 223 17.40 -13.07 -6.14
N ILE A 224 17.22 -12.35 -7.25
CA ILE A 224 15.88 -12.10 -7.82
C ILE A 224 15.30 -13.34 -8.47
N ALA A 225 16.10 -14.05 -9.27
CA ALA A 225 15.67 -15.23 -10.01
C ALA A 225 15.26 -16.37 -9.08
N CYS A 226 16.08 -16.67 -8.06
CA CYS A 226 15.84 -17.76 -7.11
C CYS A 226 14.64 -17.47 -6.22
N TYR A 227 14.53 -16.27 -5.63
CA TYR A 227 13.56 -15.98 -4.56
C TYR A 227 12.37 -15.12 -5.00
N GLY A 228 12.30 -14.78 -6.29
CA GLY A 228 11.26 -13.92 -6.84
C GLY A 228 11.23 -12.52 -6.23
N MET A 229 12.34 -12.00 -5.73
CA MET A 229 12.43 -10.71 -5.02
C MET A 229 12.10 -9.48 -5.90
N ARG A 230 11.64 -8.40 -5.28
CA ARG A 230 11.51 -7.10 -5.95
C ARG A 230 12.89 -6.51 -6.18
N PRO A 231 13.09 -5.70 -7.23
CA PRO A 231 14.39 -5.14 -7.58
C PRO A 231 15.10 -4.26 -6.54
N HIS A 232 14.50 -4.02 -5.36
CA HIS A 232 15.13 -3.31 -4.26
C HIS A 232 15.41 -4.20 -3.04
N GLU A 233 14.74 -5.35 -2.93
CA GLU A 233 14.84 -6.25 -1.79
C GLU A 233 16.23 -6.91 -1.65
N PRO A 234 16.96 -7.29 -2.73
CA PRO A 234 18.27 -7.92 -2.60
C PRO A 234 19.30 -7.08 -1.84
N PHE A 235 19.15 -5.75 -1.81
CA PHE A 235 20.04 -4.84 -1.06
C PHE A 235 19.92 -4.96 0.46
N PHE A 236 18.82 -5.55 0.96
CA PHE A 236 18.52 -5.64 2.39
C PHE A 236 18.35 -7.07 2.88
N ALA A 237 18.13 -8.02 1.97
CA ALA A 237 17.83 -9.39 2.32
C ALA A 237 19.07 -10.12 2.87
N THR A 238 18.84 -11.04 3.80
CA THR A 238 19.83 -12.02 4.25
C THR A 238 19.47 -13.39 3.70
N PHE A 239 20.48 -14.21 3.42
CA PHE A 239 20.33 -15.48 2.72
C PHE A 239 20.98 -16.58 3.53
N SER A 240 20.28 -17.71 3.66
CA SER A 240 20.83 -18.92 4.24
C SER A 240 21.75 -19.63 3.24
N SER A 241 22.90 -20.11 3.74
CA SER A 241 23.80 -21.02 3.03
C SER A 241 23.54 -22.50 3.39
N ASP A 242 22.54 -22.77 4.21
CA ASP A 242 22.13 -24.13 4.60
C ASP A 242 21.26 -24.74 3.49
N PRO A 243 21.65 -25.89 2.89
CA PRO A 243 20.85 -26.56 1.88
C PRO A 243 19.52 -27.10 2.42
N ASP A 244 19.42 -27.42 3.71
CA ASP A 244 18.20 -27.94 4.33
C ASP A 244 17.23 -26.81 4.72
N ASP A 245 17.72 -25.58 4.82
CA ASP A 245 16.91 -24.39 5.10
C ASP A 245 17.33 -23.19 4.21
N PRO A 246 17.11 -23.26 2.89
CA PRO A 246 17.66 -22.32 1.93
C PRO A 246 16.83 -21.03 1.84
N PHE A 247 16.49 -20.39 2.96
CA PHE A 247 15.61 -19.21 2.96
C PHE A 247 16.34 -17.91 2.60
N ALA A 248 15.54 -16.92 2.18
CA ALA A 248 15.90 -15.51 2.25
C ALA A 248 14.96 -14.72 3.17
N LYS A 249 15.51 -13.93 4.08
CA LYS A 249 14.75 -13.04 4.98
C LYS A 249 14.79 -11.61 4.44
N ILE A 250 13.62 -11.06 4.12
CA ILE A 250 13.46 -9.68 3.67
C ILE A 250 12.93 -8.86 4.85
N PRO A 251 13.62 -7.78 5.29
CA PRO A 251 13.21 -7.01 6.47
C PRO A 251 12.00 -6.09 6.21
N ASP A 252 11.37 -5.65 7.30
CA ASP A 252 10.19 -4.76 7.33
C ASP A 252 10.42 -3.39 6.68
N GLU A 253 11.67 -2.95 6.57
CA GLU A 253 12.08 -1.65 6.01
C GLU A 253 11.86 -1.54 4.49
N THR A 254 11.48 -2.66 3.86
CA THR A 254 11.09 -2.70 2.45
C THR A 254 9.63 -2.30 2.26
N LYS A 255 9.25 -1.91 1.04
CA LYS A 255 7.85 -1.48 0.72
C LYS A 255 6.82 -2.60 0.98
N THR A 256 7.28 -3.80 1.31
CA THR A 256 6.60 -5.06 1.13
C THR A 256 6.41 -5.78 2.46
N GLY A 257 7.01 -5.24 3.53
CA GLY A 257 6.98 -5.78 4.88
C GLY A 257 7.87 -7.01 5.01
N TYR A 258 8.05 -7.45 6.25
CA TYR A 258 8.81 -8.65 6.57
C TYR A 258 8.20 -9.87 5.88
N HIS A 259 9.03 -10.63 5.19
CA HIS A 259 8.66 -11.92 4.66
C HIS A 259 9.89 -12.82 4.48
N ILE A 260 9.60 -14.12 4.41
CA ILE A 260 10.58 -15.16 4.12
C ILE A 260 10.25 -15.72 2.74
N ALA A 261 11.25 -15.82 1.88
CA ALA A 261 11.15 -16.42 0.56
C ALA A 261 12.00 -17.69 0.48
N TYR A 262 11.58 -18.65 -0.33
CA TYR A 262 12.34 -19.86 -0.64
C TYR A 262 12.69 -19.91 -2.13
N PRO A 263 13.81 -20.55 -2.50
CA PRO A 263 14.25 -20.65 -3.87
C PRO A 263 13.28 -21.53 -4.65
N TRP A 264 12.96 -21.12 -5.88
CA TRP A 264 12.25 -21.97 -6.81
C TRP A 264 12.63 -21.65 -8.26
N PRO A 265 13.05 -22.64 -9.08
CA PRO A 265 13.24 -24.06 -8.74
C PRO A 265 14.29 -24.29 -7.63
N ALA A 266 14.17 -25.41 -6.89
CA ALA A 266 15.01 -25.64 -5.70
C ALA A 266 16.50 -25.78 -6.02
N ASP A 267 16.82 -26.44 -7.14
CA ASP A 267 18.19 -26.64 -7.65
C ASP A 267 18.90 -25.34 -8.05
N TRP A 268 18.15 -24.28 -8.40
CA TRP A 268 18.74 -22.97 -8.70
C TRP A 268 19.48 -22.38 -7.51
N TRP A 269 19.11 -22.75 -6.28
CA TRP A 269 19.87 -22.40 -5.09
C TRP A 269 21.31 -22.93 -5.20
N SER A 270 21.48 -24.21 -5.52
CA SER A 270 22.79 -24.85 -5.68
C SER A 270 23.55 -24.34 -6.92
N ILE A 271 22.84 -24.12 -8.03
CA ILE A 271 23.44 -23.66 -9.30
C ILE A 271 23.93 -22.22 -9.18
N MET A 272 23.08 -21.31 -8.70
CA MET A 272 23.35 -19.87 -8.72
C MET A 272 24.00 -19.34 -7.44
N LYS A 273 23.98 -20.14 -6.36
CA LYS A 273 24.56 -19.82 -5.05
C LYS A 273 24.23 -18.41 -4.55
N PRO A 274 22.93 -18.05 -4.39
CA PRO A 274 22.52 -16.67 -4.16
C PRO A 274 22.98 -16.08 -2.82
N TRP A 275 23.46 -16.90 -1.87
CA TRP A 275 24.08 -16.46 -0.61
C TRP A 275 25.54 -15.99 -0.79
N GLU A 276 26.20 -16.36 -1.89
CA GLU A 276 27.56 -15.95 -2.20
C GLU A 276 27.58 -14.60 -2.94
N GLY A 277 28.78 -14.01 -3.00
CA GLY A 277 29.06 -12.79 -3.77
C GLY A 277 28.65 -11.49 -3.08
N GLU A 278 29.36 -10.43 -3.44
CA GLU A 278 29.05 -9.07 -2.98
C GLU A 278 27.93 -8.45 -3.83
N LEU A 279 27.25 -7.47 -3.27
CA LEU A 279 26.29 -6.66 -4.01
C LEU A 279 26.99 -5.46 -4.64
N PRO A 280 26.43 -4.92 -5.75
CA PRO A 280 27.02 -3.76 -6.37
C PRO A 280 27.07 -2.60 -5.37
N PRO A 281 28.14 -1.79 -5.36
CA PRO A 281 28.37 -0.73 -4.39
C PRO A 281 27.41 0.44 -4.63
N VAL A 282 26.15 0.20 -4.32
CA VAL A 282 25.08 1.18 -4.39
C VAL A 282 24.90 1.73 -2.99
N GLN A 283 25.26 2.99 -2.77
CA GLN A 283 25.00 3.65 -1.49
C GLN A 283 23.51 3.53 -1.14
N ILE A 284 23.21 2.80 -0.07
CA ILE A 284 21.85 2.45 0.38
C ILE A 284 21.29 3.54 1.29
N GLU A 285 22.12 4.10 2.16
CA GLU A 285 21.73 5.12 3.13
C GLU A 285 21.06 6.34 2.48
N GLY A 286 19.94 6.76 3.07
CA GLY A 286 19.13 7.89 2.60
C GLY A 286 18.37 7.65 1.29
N LYS A 287 18.46 6.46 0.68
CA LYS A 287 17.73 6.15 -0.56
C LYS A 287 16.47 5.35 -0.29
N ASN A 288 15.38 5.79 -0.90
CA ASN A 288 14.14 5.02 -0.88
C ASN A 288 14.21 3.82 -1.85
N ASN A 289 13.37 2.82 -1.58
CA ASN A 289 13.21 1.58 -2.37
C ASN A 289 13.05 1.82 -3.89
N LYS A 290 12.45 2.94 -4.29
CA LYS A 290 12.25 3.30 -5.70
C LYS A 290 13.58 3.63 -6.38
N ILE A 291 14.44 4.41 -5.73
CA ILE A 291 15.75 4.79 -6.29
C ILE A 291 16.63 3.56 -6.46
N LEU A 292 16.69 2.68 -5.45
CA LEU A 292 17.47 1.44 -5.52
C LEU A 292 17.01 0.53 -6.66
N GLY A 293 15.70 0.27 -6.74
CA GLY A 293 15.13 -0.52 -7.84
C GLY A 293 15.35 0.12 -9.22
N SER A 294 15.28 1.45 -9.33
CA SER A 294 15.58 2.16 -10.59
C SER A 294 17.05 2.07 -10.99
N LYS A 295 17.99 2.10 -10.02
CA LYS A 295 19.42 1.91 -10.31
C LYS A 295 19.70 0.50 -10.84
N ALA A 296 19.16 -0.52 -10.18
CA ALA A 296 19.27 -1.90 -10.64
C ALA A 296 18.67 -2.08 -12.03
N GLY A 297 17.43 -1.62 -12.23
CA GLY A 297 16.76 -1.69 -13.53
C GLY A 297 17.54 -0.96 -14.64
N ARG A 298 18.18 0.17 -14.33
CA ARG A 298 19.03 0.90 -15.29
C ARG A 298 20.24 0.08 -15.72
N TYR A 299 20.96 -0.54 -14.77
CA TYR A 299 22.11 -1.39 -15.07
C TYR A 299 21.74 -2.52 -16.04
N PHE A 300 20.71 -3.31 -15.71
CA PHE A 300 20.33 -4.45 -16.54
C PHE A 300 19.80 -4.05 -17.92
N ARG A 301 19.20 -2.87 -18.05
CA ARG A 301 18.76 -2.33 -19.34
C ARG A 301 19.92 -1.82 -20.20
N GLU A 302 20.82 -1.03 -19.61
CA GLU A 302 21.83 -0.26 -20.37
C GLU A 302 23.15 -1.03 -20.51
N THR A 303 23.59 -1.69 -19.44
CA THR A 303 24.89 -2.37 -19.35
C THR A 303 24.75 -3.88 -19.50
N GLY A 304 23.87 -4.49 -18.71
CA GLY A 304 23.62 -5.94 -18.76
C GLY A 304 22.91 -6.39 -20.03
N LYS A 305 22.12 -5.49 -20.65
CA LYS A 305 21.36 -5.70 -21.89
C LYS A 305 20.61 -7.05 -21.94
N ILE A 306 19.94 -7.38 -20.85
CA ILE A 306 19.38 -8.73 -20.64
C ILE A 306 18.13 -9.04 -21.47
N GLY A 307 17.64 -8.13 -22.33
CA GLY A 307 16.45 -8.35 -23.16
C GLY A 307 15.10 -8.21 -22.43
N HIS A 308 15.06 -8.42 -21.12
CA HIS A 308 13.85 -8.27 -20.28
C HIS A 308 14.06 -7.34 -19.07
N THR A 309 13.02 -7.16 -18.25
CA THR A 309 13.10 -6.39 -17.01
C THR A 309 13.23 -7.31 -15.80
N LEU A 310 13.83 -6.82 -14.72
CA LEU A 310 13.86 -7.56 -13.44
C LEU A 310 12.46 -7.87 -12.88
N TYR A 311 11.46 -7.04 -13.21
CA TYR A 311 10.07 -7.35 -12.85
C TYR A 311 9.56 -8.58 -13.60
N PHE A 312 9.95 -8.77 -14.86
CA PHE A 312 9.60 -9.98 -15.61
C PHE A 312 10.30 -11.23 -15.06
N VAL A 313 11.55 -11.13 -14.57
CA VAL A 313 12.19 -12.24 -13.83
C VAL A 313 11.39 -12.61 -12.58
N ARG A 314 10.96 -11.61 -11.81
CA ARG A 314 10.05 -11.82 -10.67
C ARG A 314 8.70 -12.40 -11.09
N HIS A 315 8.17 -12.03 -12.26
CA HIS A 315 6.92 -12.59 -12.79
C HIS A 315 7.10 -14.05 -13.19
N ALA A 316 8.24 -14.39 -13.79
CA ALA A 316 8.61 -15.77 -14.09
C ALA A 316 8.61 -16.61 -12.81
N TYR A 317 9.13 -16.10 -11.69
CA TYR A 317 9.03 -16.74 -10.37
C TYR A 317 7.60 -17.04 -9.90
N ALA A 318 6.68 -16.10 -10.05
CA ALA A 318 5.28 -16.34 -9.68
C ALA A 318 4.63 -17.39 -10.59
N ILE A 319 4.94 -17.36 -11.89
CA ILE A 319 4.38 -18.30 -12.87
C ILE A 319 4.89 -19.71 -12.62
N ARG A 320 6.21 -19.91 -12.45
CA ARG A 320 6.80 -21.23 -12.16
C ARG A 320 6.27 -21.85 -10.87
N THR A 321 6.03 -21.05 -9.83
CA THR A 321 5.51 -21.55 -8.55
C THR A 321 4.06 -21.98 -8.71
N ALA A 322 3.24 -21.19 -9.41
CA ALA A 322 1.86 -21.57 -9.75
C ALA A 322 1.78 -22.84 -10.64
N LEU A 323 2.71 -23.00 -11.59
CA LEU A 323 2.74 -24.16 -12.49
C LEU A 323 3.33 -25.42 -11.88
N SER A 324 4.09 -25.30 -10.80
CA SER A 324 4.72 -26.45 -10.14
C SER A 324 3.72 -27.46 -9.59
N GLY A 325 2.51 -27.02 -9.21
CA GLY A 325 1.55 -27.81 -8.44
C GLY A 325 1.99 -28.15 -7.00
N ALA A 326 3.27 -27.99 -6.67
CA ALA A 326 3.86 -28.28 -5.36
C ALA A 326 3.67 -27.13 -4.36
N ILE A 327 3.57 -25.90 -4.84
CA ILE A 327 3.47 -24.70 -4.00
C ILE A 327 2.10 -24.04 -4.24
N SER A 328 1.31 -23.91 -3.17
CA SER A 328 0.03 -23.20 -3.28
C SER A 328 0.24 -21.70 -3.52
N ASP A 329 -0.68 -21.08 -4.28
CA ASP A 329 -0.66 -19.64 -4.56
C ASP A 329 -0.63 -18.77 -3.30
N SER A 330 -1.22 -19.24 -2.19
CA SER A 330 -1.18 -18.53 -0.92
C SER A 330 0.24 -18.47 -0.34
N ILE A 331 0.97 -19.58 -0.43
CA ILE A 331 2.36 -19.67 0.03
C ILE A 331 3.27 -18.88 -0.91
N ALA A 332 3.12 -19.03 -2.22
CA ALA A 332 3.87 -18.24 -3.20
C ALA A 332 3.63 -16.73 -3.01
N ALA A 333 2.38 -16.32 -2.72
CA ALA A 333 2.06 -14.92 -2.39
C ALA A 333 2.79 -14.42 -1.14
N LYS A 334 2.87 -15.23 -0.08
CA LYS A 334 3.62 -14.89 1.13
C LYS A 334 5.12 -14.78 0.86
N TRP A 335 5.71 -15.72 0.13
CA TRP A 335 7.12 -15.68 -0.26
C TRP A 335 7.47 -14.45 -1.09
N MET A 336 6.51 -13.92 -1.85
CA MET A 336 6.70 -12.70 -2.61
C MET A 336 6.33 -11.42 -1.84
N GLY A 337 5.89 -11.49 -0.58
CA GLY A 337 5.39 -10.31 0.14
C GLY A 337 4.20 -9.66 -0.58
N HIS A 338 3.21 -10.47 -0.94
CA HIS A 338 1.93 -10.06 -1.54
C HIS A 338 0.74 -10.55 -0.70
N SER A 339 -0.37 -9.81 -0.74
CA SER A 339 -1.66 -10.42 -0.42
C SER A 339 -2.07 -11.34 -1.57
N ILE A 340 -2.82 -12.40 -1.26
CA ILE A 340 -3.29 -13.36 -2.27
C ILE A 340 -4.08 -12.66 -3.40
N THR A 341 -4.90 -11.66 -3.06
CA THR A 341 -5.66 -10.89 -4.05
C THR A 341 -4.77 -10.13 -5.04
N ILE A 342 -3.68 -9.53 -4.56
CA ILE A 342 -2.71 -8.83 -5.44
C ILE A 342 -1.93 -9.84 -6.27
N HIS A 343 -1.54 -10.97 -5.67
CA HIS A 343 -0.82 -12.03 -6.35
C HIS A 343 -1.67 -12.63 -7.49
N SER A 344 -2.86 -13.14 -7.20
CA SER A 344 -3.78 -13.70 -8.18
C SER A 344 -4.13 -12.70 -9.29
N ARG A 345 -4.43 -11.44 -8.95
CA ARG A 345 -4.75 -10.41 -9.95
C ARG A 345 -3.61 -10.14 -10.91
N THR A 346 -2.37 -10.24 -10.44
CA THR A 346 -1.19 -9.96 -11.25
C THR A 346 -0.81 -11.17 -12.11
N TYR A 347 -0.82 -12.38 -11.53
CA TYR A 347 -0.19 -13.54 -12.14
C TYR A 347 -1.17 -14.51 -12.80
N HIS A 348 -2.39 -14.67 -12.28
CA HIS A 348 -3.38 -15.54 -12.94
C HIS A 348 -3.81 -15.01 -14.30
N GLN A 349 -3.64 -13.71 -14.56
CA GLN A 349 -3.88 -13.12 -15.88
C GLN A 349 -2.83 -13.51 -16.92
N ALA A 350 -1.62 -13.89 -16.48
CA ALA A 350 -0.54 -14.29 -17.35
C ALA A 350 -0.56 -15.79 -17.66
N ILE A 351 -1.39 -16.57 -16.94
CA ILE A 351 -1.54 -18.01 -17.18
C ILE A 351 -2.30 -18.23 -18.49
N SER A 352 -1.60 -18.65 -19.53
CA SER A 352 -2.18 -18.96 -20.83
C SER A 352 -2.87 -20.34 -20.86
N GLU A 353 -3.64 -20.62 -21.92
CA GLU A 353 -4.24 -21.94 -22.14
C GLU A 353 -3.21 -23.07 -22.21
N SER A 354 -2.01 -22.81 -22.76
CA SER A 354 -0.91 -23.77 -22.77
C SER A 354 -0.38 -24.08 -21.37
N GLN A 355 -0.36 -23.08 -20.49
CA GLN A 355 0.04 -23.20 -19.10
C GLN A 355 -1.01 -23.92 -18.25
N HIS A 356 -2.31 -23.72 -18.54
CA HIS A 356 -3.39 -24.56 -17.97
C HIS A 356 -3.21 -26.04 -18.33
N LYS A 357 -2.86 -26.32 -19.59
CA LYS A 357 -2.59 -27.69 -20.05
C LYS A 357 -1.36 -28.28 -19.37
N GLN A 358 -0.28 -27.49 -19.18
CA GLN A 358 0.91 -27.93 -18.45
C GLN A 358 0.59 -28.25 -16.98
N ALA A 359 -0.13 -27.36 -16.29
CA ALA A 359 -0.55 -27.61 -14.91
C ALA A 359 -1.40 -28.89 -14.78
N TRP A 360 -2.30 -29.14 -15.75
CA TRP A 360 -3.04 -30.39 -15.83
C TRP A 360 -2.13 -31.62 -16.03
N GLN A 361 -1.14 -31.54 -16.93
CA GLN A 361 -0.21 -32.65 -17.16
C GLN A 361 0.64 -32.92 -15.92
N THR A 362 1.18 -31.89 -15.26
CA THR A 362 1.93 -32.03 -14.00
C THR A 362 1.08 -32.69 -12.93
N ALA A 363 -0.15 -32.20 -12.70
CA ALA A 363 -1.07 -32.77 -11.72
C ALA A 363 -1.41 -34.24 -12.05
N LYS A 364 -1.65 -34.56 -13.32
CA LYS A 364 -1.90 -35.93 -13.78
C LYS A 364 -0.69 -36.85 -13.52
N SER A 365 0.52 -36.39 -13.81
CA SER A 365 1.74 -37.15 -13.58
C SER A 365 1.99 -37.39 -12.09
N SER A 366 1.76 -36.40 -11.21
CA SER A 366 1.87 -36.58 -9.76
C SER A 366 0.87 -37.59 -9.19
N VAL A 367 -0.37 -37.59 -9.67
CA VAL A 367 -1.38 -38.60 -9.26
C VAL A 367 -0.99 -40.00 -9.75
N THR A 368 -0.44 -40.09 -10.96
CA THR A 368 0.03 -41.37 -11.53
C THR A 368 1.22 -41.92 -10.75
N ALA A 369 2.20 -41.08 -10.41
CA ALA A 369 3.35 -41.47 -9.59
C ALA A 369 2.96 -41.93 -8.18
N ASN A 370 2.07 -41.20 -7.49
CA ASN A 370 1.58 -41.59 -6.17
C ASN A 370 0.79 -42.91 -6.19
N SER A 371 0.05 -43.17 -7.28
CA SER A 371 -0.72 -44.43 -7.41
C SER A 371 0.18 -45.62 -7.73
N GLU A 372 1.28 -45.42 -8.45
CA GLU A 372 2.32 -46.44 -8.65
C GLU A 372 3.12 -46.72 -7.36
N GLU A 373 3.46 -45.70 -6.56
CA GLU A 373 4.12 -45.89 -5.26
C GLU A 373 3.25 -46.67 -4.25
N LEU A 374 1.94 -46.42 -4.24
CA LEU A 374 0.98 -47.14 -3.41
C LEU A 374 0.81 -48.63 -3.80
N LEU A 375 1.17 -49.00 -5.04
CA LEU A 375 1.12 -50.37 -5.54
C LEU A 375 2.42 -51.15 -5.30
N VAL A 376 3.52 -50.47 -4.96
CA VAL A 376 4.87 -51.06 -4.79
C VAL A 376 5.29 -51.15 -3.31
N ALA A 377 4.50 -50.61 -2.37
CA ALA A 377 4.76 -50.79 -0.95
C ALA A 377 4.59 -52.28 -0.54
N PRO A 378 5.64 -52.95 -0.02
CA PRO A 378 5.53 -54.36 0.38
C PRO A 378 4.58 -54.49 1.59
N GLN A 379 3.67 -55.47 1.53
CA GLN A 379 2.75 -55.85 2.62
C GLN A 379 3.49 -56.39 3.84
#